data_AF-A0A401PXX7-F1
#
_entry.id   AF-A0A401PXX7-F1
#
_cell.length_a   1.000
_cell.length_b   1.000
_cell.length_c   1.000
_cell.angle_alpha   90.00
_cell.angle_beta   90.00
_cell.angle_gamma   90.00
#
_symmetry.space_group_name_H-M   'P 1'
#
loop_
_entity.id
_entity.type
_entity.pdbx_description
1 polymer ?
#
loop_
_entity_poly.entity_id
_entity_poly.type
_entity_poly.pdbx_seq_one_letter_code
_entity_poly.pdbx_strand_id
1 'polypeptide(L)'
;MIKDFGEAKVYDGTCREASRPVQFLIDQLELLKVARQTKKDYPCLFDDSNLDTVYGILDATKQGHITLRQYREALKTLGVKDFVMDPLGSIDNKITQATFKQEAKAGLANACATFKT
;
A
#
# COMPACT_ATOMS: atom_id res chain seq x y z
N MET A 1 -36.98 -22.37 6.83
CA MET A 1 -37.69 -21.13 6.41
C MET A 1 -37.62 -20.20 7.62
N ILE A 2 -37.01 -19.02 7.67
CA ILE A 2 -36.36 -18.09 6.73
C ILE A 2 -35.37 -17.31 7.63
N LYS A 3 -34.05 -17.41 7.41
CA LYS A 3 -33.15 -16.28 7.06
C LYS A 3 -33.40 -14.95 7.81
N ASP A 4 -32.56 -14.64 8.79
CA ASP A 4 -32.20 -13.25 9.09
C ASP A 4 -30.76 -13.02 8.62
N PHE A 5 -30.68 -12.35 7.47
CA PHE A 5 -29.43 -11.92 6.86
C PHE A 5 -28.97 -10.62 7.53
N GLY A 6 -27.66 -10.55 7.72
CA GLY A 6 -27.00 -9.54 8.52
C GLY A 6 -27.32 -8.11 8.12
N GLU A 7 -27.40 -7.26 9.14
CA GLU A 7 -27.37 -5.82 9.01
C GLU A 7 -26.13 -5.42 8.19
N ALA A 8 -26.39 -4.78 7.06
CA ALA A 8 -25.39 -4.06 6.29
C ALA A 8 -24.85 -2.94 7.19
N LYS A 9 -23.65 -3.14 7.74
CA LYS A 9 -22.93 -2.06 8.41
C LYS A 9 -22.55 -1.03 7.36
N VAL A 10 -23.35 0.04 7.30
CA VAL A 10 -23.00 1.29 6.63
C VAL A 10 -21.70 1.75 7.26
N TYR A 11 -20.64 1.64 6.48
CA TYR A 11 -19.31 1.91 6.94
C TYR A 11 -18.94 3.30 6.44
N ASP A 12 -19.21 4.31 7.27
CA ASP A 12 -18.79 5.67 6.99
C ASP A 12 -17.26 5.74 6.87
N GLY A 13 -16.82 6.47 5.86
CA GLY A 13 -15.44 6.56 5.42
C GLY A 13 -14.64 7.58 6.21
N THR A 14 -14.41 7.32 7.50
CA THR A 14 -13.45 8.11 8.29
C THR A 14 -12.41 7.20 8.96
N CYS A 15 -11.12 7.52 8.73
CA CYS A 15 -9.87 6.94 9.27
C CYS A 15 -9.99 5.64 10.09
N ARG A 16 -10.03 4.48 9.43
CA ARG A 16 -10.29 3.19 10.09
C ARG A 16 -9.05 2.47 10.64
N GLU A 17 -7.86 2.80 10.18
CA GLU A 17 -6.70 1.94 10.44
C GLU A 17 -6.14 2.04 11.86
N ALA A 18 -6.25 3.19 12.54
CA ALA A 18 -5.60 3.40 13.83
C ALA A 18 -6.50 3.18 15.07
N SER A 19 -7.82 3.07 14.92
CA SER A 19 -8.74 3.06 16.08
C SER A 19 -8.80 1.71 16.81
N ARG A 20 -8.41 0.61 16.16
CA ARG A 20 -8.39 -0.76 16.73
C ARG A 20 -7.22 -1.58 16.15
N PRO A 21 -5.97 -1.29 16.53
CA PRO A 21 -4.80 -1.90 15.92
C PRO A 21 -4.77 -3.43 16.02
N VAL A 22 -5.24 -4.00 17.14
CA VAL A 22 -5.32 -5.46 17.30
C VAL A 22 -6.33 -6.09 16.36
N GLN A 23 -7.52 -5.47 16.21
CA GLN A 23 -8.55 -5.99 15.30
C GLN A 23 -8.07 -5.94 13.85
N PHE A 24 -7.44 -4.83 13.46
CA PHE A 24 -6.85 -4.69 12.13
C PHE A 24 -5.86 -5.83 11.84
N LEU A 25 -4.96 -6.15 12.78
CA LEU A 25 -4.01 -7.25 12.61
C LEU A 25 -4.71 -8.61 12.52
N ILE A 26 -5.76 -8.84 13.31
CA ILE A 26 -6.57 -10.08 13.22
C ILE A 26 -7.16 -10.21 11.82
N ASP A 27 -7.77 -9.15 11.29
CA ASP A 27 -8.39 -9.15 9.96
C ASP A 27 -7.36 -9.44 8.85
N GLN A 28 -6.16 -8.84 8.93
CA GLN A 28 -5.06 -9.12 7.99
C GLN A 28 -4.58 -10.58 8.05
N LEU A 29 -4.51 -11.17 9.25
CA LEU A 29 -4.11 -12.56 9.43
C LEU A 29 -5.18 -13.54 8.90
N GLU A 30 -6.45 -13.20 9.01
CA GLU A 30 -7.55 -13.98 8.42
C GLU A 30 -7.48 -13.95 6.90
N LEU A 31 -7.24 -12.79 6.30
CA LEU A 31 -6.99 -12.66 4.85
C LEU A 31 -5.79 -13.49 4.40
N LEU A 32 -4.68 -13.47 5.15
CA LEU A 32 -3.50 -14.30 4.87
C LEU A 32 -3.80 -15.80 4.90
N LYS A 33 -4.64 -16.26 5.84
CA LYS A 33 -5.05 -17.67 5.91
C LYS A 33 -5.79 -18.10 4.64
N VAL A 34 -6.70 -17.26 4.15
CA VAL A 34 -7.46 -17.50 2.91
C VAL A 34 -6.52 -17.46 1.70
N ALA A 35 -5.71 -16.42 1.57
CA ALA A 35 -4.76 -16.24 0.47
C ALA A 35 -3.78 -17.41 0.35
N ARG A 36 -3.35 -17.98 1.48
CA ARG A 36 -2.50 -19.17 1.50
C ARG A 36 -3.19 -20.42 0.92
N GLN A 37 -4.50 -20.56 1.12
CA GLN A 37 -5.27 -21.68 0.57
C GLN A 37 -5.54 -21.49 -0.93
N THR A 38 -5.86 -20.28 -1.36
CA THR A 38 -6.20 -19.95 -2.75
C THR A 38 -4.97 -19.69 -3.63
N LYS A 39 -3.80 -19.45 -3.03
CA LYS A 39 -2.57 -18.96 -3.67
C LYS A 39 -2.77 -17.66 -4.47
N LYS A 40 -3.73 -16.84 -4.05
CA LYS A 40 -4.13 -15.57 -4.69
C LYS A 40 -4.42 -14.53 -3.62
N ASP A 41 -4.41 -13.26 -4.02
CA ASP A 41 -4.89 -12.14 -3.21
C ASP A 41 -4.20 -12.02 -1.84
N TYR A 42 -2.87 -12.15 -1.84
CA TYR A 42 -2.06 -11.90 -0.65
C TYR A 42 -2.29 -10.46 -0.17
N PRO A 43 -2.74 -10.24 1.07
CA PRO A 43 -3.02 -8.90 1.56
C PRO A 43 -1.73 -8.08 1.60
N CYS A 44 -1.85 -6.83 1.16
CA CYS A 44 -0.83 -5.82 1.33
C CYS A 44 -1.21 -4.93 2.51
N LEU A 45 -0.26 -4.66 3.40
CA LEU A 45 -0.47 -3.77 4.54
C LEU A 45 -0.69 -2.32 4.12
N PHE A 46 -0.11 -1.92 2.99
CA PHE A 46 -0.18 -0.56 2.48
C PHE A 46 -1.26 -0.46 1.40
N ASP A 47 -2.25 0.39 1.65
CA ASP A 47 -3.27 0.76 0.69
C ASP A 47 -2.94 2.10 -0.03
N ASP A 48 -3.82 2.51 -0.93
CA ASP A 48 -3.67 3.76 -1.69
C ASP A 48 -3.56 4.99 -0.80
N SER A 49 -4.31 5.03 0.31
CA SER A 49 -4.36 6.13 1.27
C SER A 49 -3.04 6.20 2.06
N ASN A 50 -2.47 5.06 2.43
CA ASN A 50 -1.15 4.99 3.05
C ASN A 50 -0.09 5.55 2.10
N LEU A 51 -0.12 5.18 0.82
CA LEU A 51 0.83 5.69 -0.18
C LEU A 51 0.68 7.20 -0.41
N ASP A 52 -0.55 7.72 -0.39
CA ASP A 52 -0.80 9.17 -0.45
C ASP A 52 -0.20 9.88 0.77
N THR A 53 -0.34 9.28 1.95
CA THR A 53 0.24 9.81 3.19
C THR A 53 1.77 9.79 3.14
N VAL A 54 2.38 8.68 2.72
CA VAL A 54 3.84 8.57 2.56
C VAL A 54 4.35 9.61 1.58
N TYR A 55 3.69 9.79 0.44
CA TYR A 55 4.07 10.82 -0.52
C TYR A 55 3.97 12.22 0.08
N GLY A 56 2.91 12.53 0.83
CA GLY A 56 2.75 13.80 1.53
C GLY A 56 3.84 14.08 2.58
N ILE A 57 4.37 13.02 3.22
CA ILE A 57 5.52 13.15 4.14
C ILE A 57 6.80 13.48 3.36
N LEU A 58 6.99 12.89 2.18
CA LEU A 58 8.17 13.12 1.33
C LEU A 58 8.13 14.50 0.65
N ASP A 59 6.95 14.96 0.23
CA ASP A 59 6.69 16.30 -0.30
C ASP A 59 6.15 17.24 0.79
N ALA A 60 6.91 17.41 1.86
CA ALA A 60 6.53 18.31 2.97
C ALA A 60 6.33 19.77 2.53
N THR A 61 6.96 20.18 1.42
CA THR A 61 6.85 21.51 0.81
C THR A 61 5.63 21.69 -0.08
N LYS A 62 4.89 20.62 -0.39
CA LYS A 62 3.75 20.62 -1.33
C LYS A 62 4.09 21.19 -2.71
N GLN A 63 5.28 20.88 -3.22
CA GLN A 63 5.74 21.32 -4.54
C GLN A 63 5.25 20.41 -5.69
N GLY A 64 4.54 19.33 -5.36
CA GLY A 64 3.95 18.38 -6.31
C GLY A 64 4.93 17.35 -6.88
N HIS A 65 6.16 17.30 -6.34
CA HIS A 65 7.19 16.36 -6.75
C HIS A 65 8.16 16.02 -5.63
N ILE A 66 8.74 14.83 -5.70
CA ILE A 66 9.84 14.37 -4.84
C ILE A 66 11.08 14.11 -5.68
N THR A 67 12.25 14.17 -5.05
CA THR A 67 13.53 13.85 -5.70
C THR A 67 13.67 12.35 -5.94
N LEU A 68 14.52 11.98 -6.89
CA LEU A 68 14.88 10.58 -7.16
C LEU A 68 15.44 9.88 -5.92
N ARG A 69 16.24 10.59 -5.11
CA ARG A 69 16.75 10.06 -3.85
C ARG A 69 15.63 9.72 -2.87
N GLN A 70 14.68 10.64 -2.66
CA GLN A 70 13.54 10.41 -1.77
C GLN A 70 12.68 9.23 -2.23
N TYR A 71 12.41 9.14 -3.54
CA TYR A 71 11.73 8.00 -4.13
C TYR A 71 12.42 6.66 -3.82
N ARG A 72 13.73 6.55 -4.09
CA ARG A 72 14.47 5.29 -3.91
C ARG A 72 14.51 4.87 -2.44
N GLU A 73 14.75 5.81 -1.54
CA GLU A 73 14.81 5.52 -0.10
C GLU A 73 13.43 5.16 0.46
N ALA A 74 12.37 5.85 0.03
CA ALA A 74 11.00 5.53 0.45
C ALA A 74 10.59 4.11 0.06
N LEU A 75 10.88 3.68 -1.18
CA LEU A 75 10.56 2.32 -1.62
C LEU A 75 11.32 1.25 -0.81
N LYS A 76 12.60 1.48 -0.51
CA LYS A 76 13.38 0.60 0.36
C LYS A 76 12.78 0.52 1.77
N THR A 77 12.38 1.66 2.35
CA THR A 77 11.73 1.72 3.67
C THR A 77 10.40 0.97 3.70
N LEU A 78 9.65 0.98 2.60
CA LEU A 78 8.42 0.19 2.43
C LEU A 78 8.68 -1.31 2.22
N GLY A 79 9.95 -1.74 2.20
CA GLY A 79 10.33 -3.14 2.01
C GLY A 79 10.36 -3.58 0.53
N VAL A 80 10.23 -2.64 -0.41
CA VAL A 80 10.34 -2.91 -1.84
C VAL A 80 11.82 -2.97 -2.23
N LYS A 81 12.27 -4.16 -2.65
CA LYS A 81 13.67 -4.40 -3.06
C LYS A 81 13.87 -4.21 -4.56
N ASP A 82 12.88 -4.63 -5.35
CA ASP A 82 12.91 -4.55 -6.80
C ASP A 82 11.95 -3.45 -7.26
N PHE A 83 12.52 -2.36 -7.78
CA PHE A 83 11.77 -1.21 -8.30
C PHE A 83 12.51 -0.55 -9.47
N VAL A 84 11.79 0.26 -10.26
CA VAL A 84 12.39 0.96 -11.40
C VAL A 84 13.38 2.01 -10.89
N MET A 85 14.64 1.91 -11.31
CA MET A 85 15.71 2.81 -10.87
C MET A 85 15.58 4.22 -11.44
N ASP A 86 15.10 4.34 -12.68
CA ASP A 86 14.97 5.61 -13.41
C ASP A 86 13.51 5.79 -13.88
N PRO A 87 12.58 6.09 -12.95
CA PRO A 87 11.16 6.23 -13.28
C PRO A 87 10.87 7.56 -14.00
N LEU A 88 9.63 7.74 -14.45
CA LEU A 88 9.21 9.01 -15.09
C LEU A 88 9.44 10.21 -14.16
N GLY A 89 10.14 11.23 -14.66
CA GLY A 89 10.54 12.41 -13.88
C GLY A 89 11.90 12.28 -13.18
N SER A 90 12.61 11.16 -13.34
CA SER A 90 13.96 10.94 -12.78
C SER A 90 15.00 11.94 -13.30
N ILE A 91 15.00 12.21 -14.62
CA ILE A 91 15.96 13.11 -15.28
C ILE A 91 15.92 14.51 -14.65
N ASP A 92 14.71 15.04 -14.42
CA ASP A 92 14.52 16.38 -13.86
C ASP A 92 14.48 16.39 -12.32
N ASN A 93 14.65 15.22 -11.67
CA ASN A 93 14.46 15.07 -10.23
C ASN A 93 13.05 15.45 -9.73
N LYS A 94 12.04 15.28 -10.59
CA LYS A 94 10.63 15.65 -10.34
C LYS A 94 9.71 14.44 -10.47
N ILE A 95 9.78 13.53 -9.50
CA ILE A 95 8.91 12.35 -9.46
C ILE A 95 7.55 12.74 -8.88
N THR A 96 6.51 12.57 -9.68
CA THR A 96 5.13 12.88 -9.29
C THR A 96 4.54 11.83 -8.36
N GLN A 97 3.45 12.17 -7.67
CA GLN A 97 2.70 11.22 -6.85
C GLN A 97 2.20 10.02 -7.66
N ALA A 98 1.74 10.25 -8.88
CA ALA A 98 1.27 9.19 -9.76
C ALA A 98 2.39 8.19 -10.07
N THR A 99 3.57 8.68 -10.46
CA THR A 99 4.74 7.82 -10.70
C THR A 99 5.12 7.04 -9.43
N PHE A 100 5.21 7.72 -8.28
CA PHE A 100 5.55 7.07 -7.01
C PHE A 100 4.56 5.95 -6.64
N LYS A 101 3.25 6.22 -6.72
CA LYS A 101 2.22 5.23 -6.38
C LYS A 101 2.25 4.02 -7.30
N GLN A 102 2.46 4.24 -8.60
CA GLN A 102 2.53 3.14 -9.56
C GLN A 102 3.67 2.18 -9.21
N GLU A 103 4.88 2.72 -9.01
CA GLU A 103 6.06 1.91 -8.69
C GLU A 103 5.97 1.27 -7.30
N ALA A 104 5.44 2.00 -6.31
CA ALA A 104 5.23 1.46 -4.97
C ALA A 104 4.25 0.28 -4.98
N LYS A 105 3.11 0.39 -5.68
CA LYS A 105 2.14 -0.71 -5.79
C LYS A 105 2.72 -1.93 -6.49
N ALA A 106 3.43 -1.72 -7.60
CA ALA A 106 4.06 -2.81 -8.34
C ALA A 106 5.09 -3.54 -7.46
N GLY A 107 5.93 -2.78 -6.75
CA GLY A 107 6.92 -3.31 -5.83
C GLY A 107 6.33 -4.04 -4.63
N LEU A 108 5.30 -3.46 -4.00
CA LEU A 108 4.61 -4.05 -2.85
C LEU A 108 3.86 -5.33 -3.23
N ALA A 109 3.22 -5.37 -4.40
CA ALA A 109 2.56 -6.59 -4.89
C ALA A 109 3.55 -7.76 -5.05
N ASN A 110 4.76 -7.47 -5.51
CA ASN A 110 5.84 -8.47 -5.59
C ASN A 110 6.34 -8.86 -4.20
N ALA A 111 6.55 -7.88 -3.32
CA ALA A 111 7.04 -8.09 -1.96
C ALA A 111 6.06 -8.87 -1.06
N CYS A 112 4.75 -8.75 -1.28
CA CYS A 112 3.73 -9.49 -0.52
C CYS A 112 3.53 -10.94 -1.01
N ALA A 113 4.01 -11.28 -2.22
CA ALA A 113 3.86 -12.60 -2.82
C ALA A 113 5.04 -13.56 -2.51
N THR A 114 5.56 -13.57 -1.27
CA THR A 114 6.77 -14.33 -0.88
C THR A 114 6.64 -15.85 -0.88
N PHE A 115 5.44 -16.41 -1.09
CA PHE A 115 5.19 -17.86 -1.10
C PHE A 115 5.31 -18.52 -2.48
N LYS A 116 5.73 -17.77 -3.51
CA LYS A 116 6.08 -18.35 -4.82
C LYS A 116 7.52 -18.88 -4.78
N THR A 117 7.71 -20.04 -4.16
CA THR A 117 8.96 -20.81 -4.25
C THR A 117 8.67 -22.21 -4.75
#